data_AF-A0A8J7NSL5-F1
#
_entry.id   AF-A0A8J7NSL5-F1
#
_cell.length_a   1.000
_cell.length_b   1.000
_cell.length_c   1.000
_cell.angle_alpha   90.00
_cell.angle_beta   90.00
_cell.angle_gamma   90.00
#
_symmetry.space_group_name_H-M   'P 1'
#
loop_
_entity.id
_entity.type
_entity.pdbx_description
1 polymer ?
#
loop_
_entity_poly.entity_id
_entity_poly.type
_entity_poly.pdbx_seq_one_letter_code
_entity_poly.pdbx_strand_id
1 'polypeptide(L)'
;MPSALPRKAASVISKYPQKIKSGSEAKKLEGVGTKIAEKIDEFLATGKLRKLEKIRSDDTSTSINFLTRVTGIGPAAARKLVAEGVKTLDDLRENEHKLNHHQRIVLLNPTLPCRYFEDFEKRIPRSEMLKMEALILQELEKLSPDYIGTICGSFRRGAESSGDIDILLTHPEYTSTSPKQPKLLQAAVEHLESLGFVTDTLSMGDTKFMGVCQLDDDEDGSDYPHRRIDIRLIPKDQYYCGVLYFTGSDIFNKNMRAHALEMGFTLNEYTIRPVGVTGMAGEALPVESEKDIFDYIQWKYREPKDRSE
;
A
#
# COMPACT_ATOMS: atom_id res chain seq x y z
N MET A 1 0.00 16.28 -0.64
CA MET A 1 0.00 16.82 0.73
C MET A 1 -1.36 17.25 1.33
N PRO A 2 -2.54 17.35 0.63
CA PRO A 2 -3.81 17.70 1.32
C PRO A 2 -4.63 16.52 1.89
N SER A 3 -4.28 15.25 1.63
CA SER A 3 -5.16 14.09 1.88
C SER A 3 -4.97 13.37 3.22
N ALA A 4 -4.08 13.84 4.10
CA ALA A 4 -3.80 13.15 5.36
C ALA A 4 -4.84 13.45 6.45
N LEU A 5 -5.26 14.71 6.60
CA LEU A 5 -6.18 15.15 7.66
C LEU A 5 -7.55 14.45 7.59
N PRO A 6 -8.22 14.37 6.42
CA PRO A 6 -9.51 13.69 6.31
C PRO A 6 -9.41 12.18 6.58
N ARG A 7 -8.28 11.55 6.22
CA ARG A 7 -8.05 10.12 6.47
C ARG A 7 -7.83 9.81 7.95
N LYS A 8 -7.05 10.64 8.68
CA LYS A 8 -6.91 10.52 10.14
C LYS A 8 -8.27 10.66 10.83
N ALA A 9 -9.06 11.66 10.46
CA ALA A 9 -10.42 11.83 11.01
C ALA A 9 -11.33 10.62 10.72
N ALA A 10 -11.33 10.11 9.49
CA ALA A 10 -12.13 8.93 9.11
C ALA A 10 -11.72 7.67 9.91
N SER A 11 -10.41 7.44 10.10
CA SER A 11 -9.88 6.32 10.87
C SER A 11 -10.29 6.36 12.35
N VAL A 12 -10.23 7.53 12.98
CA VAL A 12 -10.62 7.69 14.39
C VAL A 12 -12.14 7.55 14.55
N ILE A 13 -12.92 8.06 13.60
CA ILE A 13 -14.38 7.92 13.60
C ILE A 13 -14.82 6.46 13.37
N SER A 14 -14.16 5.71 12.49
CA SER A 14 -14.54 4.31 12.20
C SER A 14 -14.35 3.37 13.39
N LYS A 15 -13.42 3.70 14.30
CA LYS A 15 -13.16 2.96 15.55
C LYS A 15 -14.00 3.43 16.73
N TYR A 16 -14.74 4.54 16.58
CA TYR A 16 -15.54 5.07 17.67
C TYR A 16 -16.72 4.12 17.94
N PRO A 17 -16.90 3.62 19.18
CA PRO A 17 -17.80 2.50 19.45
C PRO A 17 -19.29 2.88 19.46
N GLN A 18 -19.61 4.16 19.35
CA GLN A 18 -20.98 4.66 19.42
C GLN A 18 -21.35 5.42 18.15
N LYS A 19 -22.64 5.44 17.83
CA LYS A 19 -23.14 6.26 16.73
C LYS A 19 -23.05 7.73 17.12
N ILE A 20 -22.20 8.49 16.42
CA ILE A 20 -22.04 9.94 16.59
C ILE A 20 -23.36 10.66 16.29
N LYS A 21 -23.75 11.58 17.17
CA LYS A 21 -25.02 12.34 17.08
C LYS A 21 -24.82 13.81 16.73
N SER A 22 -23.59 14.32 16.80
CA SER A 22 -23.27 15.70 16.44
C SER A 22 -21.80 15.87 16.05
N GLY A 23 -21.49 16.92 15.29
CA GLY A 23 -20.13 17.34 15.01
C GLY A 23 -19.37 17.76 16.26
N SER A 24 -20.06 18.32 17.26
CA SER A 24 -19.47 18.68 18.56
C SER A 24 -18.99 17.45 19.35
N GLU A 25 -19.74 16.34 19.27
CA GLU A 25 -19.29 15.06 19.82
C GLU A 25 -18.06 14.54 19.07
N ALA A 26 -18.10 14.55 17.74
CA ALA A 26 -16.97 14.10 16.91
C ALA A 26 -15.71 14.93 17.14
N LYS A 27 -15.84 16.24 17.39
CA LYS A 27 -14.73 17.18 17.64
C LYS A 27 -13.90 16.83 18.88
N LYS A 28 -14.45 16.04 19.81
CA LYS A 28 -13.71 15.53 20.98
C LYS A 28 -12.66 14.50 20.59
N LEU A 29 -12.78 13.90 19.40
CA LEU A 29 -11.84 12.92 18.88
C LEU A 29 -10.61 13.61 18.30
N GLU A 30 -9.43 13.13 18.67
CA GLU A 30 -8.17 13.68 18.19
C GLU A 30 -8.06 13.52 16.66
N GLY A 31 -7.86 14.63 15.95
CA GLY A 31 -7.85 14.66 14.48
C GLY A 31 -9.14 15.17 13.84
N VAL A 32 -10.22 15.37 14.61
CA VAL A 32 -11.46 16.00 14.13
C VAL A 32 -11.50 17.47 14.51
N GLY A 33 -11.13 18.33 13.55
CA GLY A 33 -11.19 19.79 13.73
C GLY A 33 -12.58 20.39 13.46
N THR A 34 -12.74 21.70 13.74
CA THR A 34 -14.00 22.45 13.54
C THR A 34 -14.57 22.28 12.12
N LYS A 35 -13.73 22.36 11.08
CA LYS A 35 -14.17 22.20 9.68
C LYS A 35 -14.73 20.82 9.36
N ILE A 36 -14.32 19.77 10.07
CA ILE A 36 -14.83 18.40 9.88
C ILE A 36 -16.12 18.24 10.69
N ALA A 37 -16.14 18.74 11.91
CA ALA A 37 -17.33 18.77 12.76
C ALA A 37 -18.53 19.44 12.05
N GLU A 38 -18.33 20.61 11.45
CA GLU A 38 -19.38 21.30 10.67
C GLU A 38 -19.93 20.46 9.50
N LYS A 39 -19.05 19.68 8.84
CA LYS A 39 -19.47 18.76 7.76
C LYS A 39 -20.25 17.57 8.28
N ILE A 40 -19.90 17.07 9.47
CA ILE A 40 -20.63 16.00 10.14
C ILE A 40 -22.03 16.48 10.50
N ASP A 41 -22.16 17.70 11.05
CA ASP A 41 -23.48 18.29 11.35
C ASP A 41 -24.33 18.46 10.08
N GLU A 42 -23.74 18.97 8.98
CA GLU A 42 -24.43 19.05 7.68
C GLU A 42 -24.90 17.68 7.18
N PHE A 43 -24.04 16.66 7.27
CA PHE A 43 -24.36 15.30 6.84
C PHE A 43 -25.43 14.64 7.71
N LEU A 44 -25.38 14.82 9.03
CA LEU A 44 -26.39 14.29 9.95
C LEU A 44 -27.77 14.95 9.73
N ALA A 45 -27.80 16.24 9.40
CA ALA A 45 -29.04 16.97 9.15
C ALA A 45 -29.67 16.68 7.78
N THR A 46 -28.85 16.51 6.73
CA THR A 46 -29.33 16.46 5.34
C THR A 46 -29.14 15.12 4.65
N GLY A 47 -28.36 14.21 5.25
CA GLY A 47 -27.92 12.95 4.64
C GLY A 47 -26.91 13.14 3.50
N LYS A 48 -26.49 14.38 3.19
CA LYS A 48 -25.61 14.72 2.07
C LYS A 48 -24.62 15.83 2.49
N LEU A 49 -23.66 16.13 1.62
CA LEU A 49 -22.74 17.24 1.83
C LEU A 49 -22.67 18.09 0.57
N ARG A 50 -23.11 19.34 0.63
CA ARG A 50 -23.20 20.23 -0.55
C ARG A 50 -21.86 20.38 -1.28
N LYS A 51 -20.75 20.37 -0.52
CA LYS A 51 -19.41 20.41 -1.11
C LYS A 51 -19.11 19.18 -1.96
N LEU A 52 -19.50 17.98 -1.53
CA LEU A 52 -19.30 16.76 -2.33
C LEU A 52 -20.21 16.74 -3.55
N GLU A 53 -21.45 17.19 -3.42
CA GLU A 53 -22.37 17.29 -4.56
C GLU A 53 -21.81 18.24 -5.63
N LYS A 54 -21.25 19.40 -5.23
CA LYS A 54 -20.60 20.33 -6.16
C LYS A 54 -19.35 19.74 -6.84
N ILE A 55 -18.58 18.92 -6.12
CA ILE A 55 -17.40 18.23 -6.68
C ILE A 55 -17.83 17.13 -7.67
N ARG A 56 -18.92 16.42 -7.37
CA ARG A 56 -19.49 15.39 -8.27
C ARG A 56 -20.08 15.99 -9.54
N SER A 57 -20.63 17.21 -9.47
CA SER A 57 -21.14 17.93 -10.63
C SER A 57 -20.07 18.64 -11.47
N ASP A 58 -18.83 18.71 -10.99
CA ASP A 58 -17.72 19.29 -11.75
C ASP A 58 -17.06 18.21 -12.60
N ASP A 59 -17.33 18.25 -13.90
CA ASP A 59 -16.80 17.31 -14.89
C ASP A 59 -15.28 17.17 -14.80
N THR A 60 -14.56 18.26 -14.52
CA THR A 60 -13.10 18.24 -14.41
C THR A 60 -12.66 17.40 -13.22
N SER A 61 -13.31 17.60 -12.06
CA SER A 61 -13.05 16.82 -10.85
C SER A 61 -13.42 15.35 -11.03
N THR A 62 -14.52 15.06 -11.72
CA THR A 62 -14.96 13.69 -12.01
C THR A 62 -13.99 12.97 -12.94
N SER A 63 -13.54 13.60 -14.03
CA SER A 63 -12.52 13.04 -14.92
C SER A 63 -11.18 12.83 -14.21
N ILE A 64 -10.73 13.79 -13.39
CA ILE A 64 -9.49 13.62 -12.62
C ILE A 64 -9.61 12.42 -11.68
N ASN A 65 -10.71 12.31 -10.92
CA ASN A 65 -10.93 11.20 -10.00
C ASN A 65 -10.98 9.85 -10.74
N PHE A 66 -11.65 9.81 -11.90
CA PHE A 66 -11.70 8.61 -12.73
C PHE A 66 -10.31 8.18 -13.19
N LEU A 67 -9.54 9.09 -13.80
CA LEU A 67 -8.21 8.78 -14.32
C LEU A 67 -7.25 8.34 -13.20
N THR A 68 -7.39 8.88 -11.98
CA THR A 68 -6.55 8.45 -10.84
C THR A 68 -6.83 7.03 -10.34
N ARG A 69 -7.91 6.38 -10.79
CA ARG A 69 -8.17 4.96 -10.52
C ARG A 69 -7.25 4.05 -11.34
N VAL A 70 -6.75 4.55 -12.48
CA VAL A 70 -5.79 3.81 -13.30
C VAL A 70 -4.44 3.79 -12.58
N THR A 71 -3.97 2.59 -12.26
CA THR A 71 -2.66 2.40 -11.61
C THR A 71 -1.56 3.07 -12.44
N GLY A 72 -0.72 3.86 -11.77
CA GLY A 72 0.32 4.68 -12.41
C GLY A 72 -0.11 6.09 -12.81
N ILE A 73 -1.40 6.45 -12.73
CA ILE A 73 -1.88 7.83 -12.95
C ILE A 73 -2.13 8.53 -11.61
N GLY A 74 -1.18 9.38 -11.19
CA GLY A 74 -1.36 10.24 -10.01
C GLY A 74 -2.16 11.53 -10.32
N PRO A 75 -2.56 12.30 -9.29
CA PRO A 75 -3.36 13.53 -9.48
C PRO A 75 -2.72 14.58 -10.40
N ALA A 76 -1.39 14.63 -10.46
CA ALA A 76 -0.68 15.55 -11.36
C ALA A 76 -0.79 15.11 -12.83
N ALA A 77 -0.60 13.82 -13.10
CA ALA A 77 -0.74 13.25 -14.44
C ALA A 77 -2.21 13.32 -14.91
N ALA A 78 -3.16 12.99 -14.03
CA ALA A 78 -4.59 13.10 -14.33
C ALA A 78 -4.99 14.54 -14.72
N ARG A 79 -4.53 15.55 -13.97
CA ARG A 79 -4.78 16.96 -14.32
C ARG A 79 -4.21 17.35 -15.69
N LYS A 80 -3.00 16.88 -16.00
CA LYS A 80 -2.36 17.13 -17.29
C LYS A 80 -3.17 16.51 -18.43
N LEU A 81 -3.56 15.25 -18.29
CA LEU A 81 -4.37 14.51 -19.27
C LEU A 81 -5.72 15.20 -19.52
N VAL A 82 -6.42 15.60 -18.46
CA VAL A 82 -7.71 16.32 -18.58
C VAL A 82 -7.56 17.67 -19.27
N ALA A 83 -6.46 18.40 -19.00
CA ALA A 83 -6.17 19.67 -19.67
C ALA A 83 -5.89 19.48 -21.18
N GLU A 84 -5.39 18.32 -21.57
CA GLU A 84 -5.17 17.92 -22.96
C GLU A 84 -6.42 17.26 -23.61
N GLY A 85 -7.55 17.23 -22.91
CA GLY A 85 -8.82 16.69 -23.43
C GLY A 85 -9.06 15.21 -23.16
N VAL A 86 -8.12 14.50 -22.52
CA VAL A 86 -8.25 13.07 -22.19
C VAL A 86 -9.05 12.92 -20.89
N LYS A 87 -10.27 12.41 -20.97
CA LYS A 87 -11.22 12.35 -19.85
C LYS A 87 -11.87 10.97 -19.64
N THR A 88 -11.82 10.10 -20.65
CA THR A 88 -12.43 8.76 -20.64
C THR A 88 -11.37 7.66 -20.79
N LEU A 89 -11.81 6.40 -20.64
CA LEU A 89 -10.95 5.24 -20.90
C LEU A 89 -10.61 5.13 -22.40
N ASP A 90 -11.54 5.47 -23.28
CA ASP A 90 -11.31 5.44 -24.73
C ASP A 90 -10.33 6.54 -25.15
N ASP A 91 -10.44 7.73 -24.56
CA ASP A 91 -9.46 8.80 -24.82
C ASP A 91 -8.04 8.37 -24.41
N LEU A 92 -7.90 7.63 -23.30
CA LEU A 92 -6.61 7.09 -22.87
C LEU A 92 -6.05 6.09 -23.88
N ARG A 93 -6.91 5.25 -24.47
CA ARG A 93 -6.54 4.29 -25.53
C ARG A 93 -6.12 4.99 -26.81
N GLU A 94 -6.81 6.05 -27.21
CA GLU A 94 -6.41 6.82 -28.40
C GLU A 94 -5.11 7.60 -28.20
N ASN A 95 -4.76 7.89 -26.94
CA ASN A 95 -3.58 8.68 -26.57
C ASN A 95 -2.47 7.84 -25.93
N GLU A 96 -2.29 6.57 -26.32
CA GLU A 96 -1.30 5.67 -25.71
C GLU A 96 0.13 6.23 -25.70
N HIS A 97 0.49 6.99 -26.73
CA HIS A 97 1.81 7.60 -26.90
C HIS A 97 2.16 8.61 -25.80
N LYS A 98 1.15 9.07 -25.05
CA LYS A 98 1.31 9.99 -23.90
C LYS A 98 1.47 9.25 -22.58
N LEU A 99 1.25 7.93 -22.58
CA LEU A 99 1.29 7.09 -21.38
C LEU A 99 2.69 6.51 -21.19
N ASN A 100 3.12 6.41 -19.93
CA ASN A 100 4.37 5.72 -19.60
C ASN A 100 4.20 4.19 -19.66
N HIS A 101 5.30 3.45 -19.62
CA HIS A 101 5.29 1.98 -19.69
C HIS A 101 4.31 1.32 -18.70
N HIS A 102 4.33 1.74 -17.43
CA HIS A 102 3.42 1.26 -16.39
C HIS A 102 1.95 1.49 -16.76
N GLN A 103 1.58 2.71 -17.15
CA GLN A 103 0.21 3.05 -17.56
C GLN A 103 -0.22 2.27 -18.81
N ARG A 104 0.71 2.05 -19.76
CA ARG A 104 0.44 1.28 -20.97
C ARG A 104 0.16 -0.19 -20.66
N ILE A 105 0.93 -0.83 -19.78
CA ILE A 105 0.66 -2.23 -19.38
C ILE A 105 -0.75 -2.37 -18.79
N VAL A 106 -1.12 -1.47 -17.88
CA VAL A 106 -2.42 -1.53 -17.19
C VAL A 106 -3.61 -1.30 -18.12
N LEU A 107 -3.45 -0.45 -19.14
CA LEU A 107 -4.55 -0.05 -20.03
C LEU A 107 -4.60 -0.82 -21.36
N LEU A 108 -3.43 -1.20 -21.88
CA LEU A 108 -3.20 -1.56 -23.28
C LEU A 108 -2.47 -2.90 -23.40
N ASN A 109 -2.55 -3.77 -22.39
CA ASN A 109 -2.05 -5.13 -22.52
C ASN A 109 -2.62 -5.72 -23.83
N PRO A 110 -1.76 -6.08 -24.81
CA PRO A 110 -2.20 -6.45 -26.15
C PRO A 110 -2.98 -7.77 -26.18
N THR A 111 -2.81 -8.59 -25.14
CA THR A 111 -3.52 -9.86 -24.96
C THR A 111 -4.85 -9.64 -24.24
N LEU A 112 -4.93 -8.71 -23.29
CA LEU A 112 -6.10 -8.45 -22.44
C LEU A 112 -6.33 -6.95 -22.16
N PRO A 113 -6.83 -6.17 -23.14
CA PRO A 113 -7.04 -4.72 -22.97
C PRO A 113 -7.97 -4.41 -21.80
N CYS A 114 -7.53 -3.55 -20.88
CA CYS A 114 -8.30 -3.07 -19.72
C CYS A 114 -8.73 -4.13 -18.69
N ARG A 115 -8.37 -5.41 -18.85
CA ARG A 115 -8.71 -6.45 -17.85
C ARG A 115 -8.03 -6.16 -16.51
N TYR A 116 -6.81 -5.62 -16.51
CA TYR A 116 -6.11 -5.23 -15.28
C TYR A 116 -6.77 -4.06 -14.56
N PHE A 117 -7.37 -3.11 -15.29
CA PHE A 117 -8.10 -2.02 -14.63
C PHE A 117 -9.28 -2.54 -13.81
N GLU A 118 -10.07 -3.46 -14.37
CA GLU A 118 -11.19 -4.07 -13.68
C GLU A 118 -10.75 -5.06 -12.60
N ASP A 119 -9.73 -5.87 -12.89
CA ASP A 119 -9.24 -6.90 -11.97
C ASP A 119 -8.54 -6.28 -10.74
N PHE A 120 -7.83 -5.16 -10.89
CA PHE A 120 -7.18 -4.48 -9.76
C PHE A 120 -8.17 -3.77 -8.84
N GLU A 121 -9.41 -3.52 -9.27
CA GLU A 121 -10.47 -3.03 -8.39
C GLU A 121 -11.15 -4.17 -7.61
N LYS A 122 -11.02 -5.42 -8.06
CA LYS A 122 -11.55 -6.59 -7.36
C LYS A 122 -10.66 -6.89 -6.15
N ARG A 123 -11.30 -7.10 -5.00
CA ARG A 123 -10.59 -7.58 -3.81
C ARG A 123 -10.19 -9.05 -3.96
N ILE A 124 -9.14 -9.41 -3.23
CA ILE A 124 -8.59 -10.76 -3.17
C ILE A 124 -9.11 -11.43 -1.89
N PRO A 125 -9.94 -12.48 -1.97
CA PRO A 125 -10.36 -13.24 -0.80
C PRO A 125 -9.17 -13.83 -0.03
N ARG A 126 -9.29 -13.96 1.29
CA ARG A 126 -8.22 -14.55 2.11
C ARG A 126 -7.85 -15.98 1.71
N SER A 127 -8.81 -16.77 1.23
CA SER A 127 -8.57 -18.12 0.70
C SER A 127 -7.63 -18.11 -0.52
N GLU A 128 -7.82 -17.15 -1.43
CA GLU A 128 -6.95 -16.95 -2.59
C GLU A 128 -5.55 -16.49 -2.16
N MET A 129 -5.47 -15.56 -1.18
CA MET A 129 -4.19 -15.14 -0.61
C MET A 129 -3.40 -16.30 0.01
N LEU A 130 -4.07 -17.26 0.67
CA LEU A 130 -3.44 -18.44 1.24
C LEU A 130 -2.87 -19.38 0.16
N LYS A 131 -3.58 -19.55 -0.97
CA LYS A 131 -3.07 -20.30 -2.12
C LYS A 131 -1.81 -19.64 -2.70
N MET A 132 -1.84 -18.32 -2.87
CA MET A 132 -0.69 -17.55 -3.36
C MET A 132 0.50 -17.56 -2.39
N GLU A 133 0.25 -17.42 -1.08
CA GLU A 133 1.29 -17.54 -0.06
C GLU A 133 1.98 -18.91 -0.12
N ALA A 134 1.21 -19.99 -0.16
CA ALA A 134 1.76 -21.35 -0.22
C ALA A 134 2.62 -21.56 -1.47
N LEU A 135 2.15 -21.13 -2.64
CA LEU A 135 2.90 -21.20 -3.89
C LEU A 135 4.21 -20.41 -3.80
N ILE A 136 4.13 -19.14 -3.41
CA ILE A 136 5.30 -18.25 -3.38
C ILE A 136 6.35 -18.77 -2.40
N LEU A 137 5.96 -19.15 -1.18
CA LEU A 137 6.92 -19.63 -0.18
C LEU A 137 7.57 -20.96 -0.61
N GLN A 138 6.79 -21.88 -1.19
CA GLN A 138 7.33 -23.13 -1.71
C GLN A 138 8.32 -22.91 -2.86
N GLU A 139 8.03 -21.98 -3.76
CA GLU A 139 8.90 -21.68 -4.91
C GLU A 139 10.16 -20.91 -4.51
N LEU A 140 10.07 -20.01 -3.53
CA LEU A 140 11.24 -19.37 -2.95
C LEU A 140 12.17 -20.38 -2.27
N GLU A 141 11.63 -21.36 -1.54
CA GLU A 141 12.41 -22.43 -0.91
C GLU A 141 13.12 -23.32 -1.94
N LYS A 142 12.46 -23.62 -3.08
CA LYS A 142 13.07 -24.35 -4.20
C LYS A 142 14.22 -23.58 -4.87
N LEU A 143 14.06 -22.26 -4.99
CA LEU A 143 15.09 -21.39 -5.56
C LEU A 143 16.33 -21.33 -4.66
N SER A 144 16.12 -21.10 -3.37
CA SER A 144 17.16 -21.22 -2.35
C SER A 144 16.54 -21.34 -0.96
N PRO A 145 16.98 -22.29 -0.11
CA PRO A 145 16.49 -22.43 1.26
C PRO A 145 16.85 -21.22 2.15
N ASP A 146 17.75 -20.35 1.68
CA ASP A 146 18.20 -19.15 2.40
C ASP A 146 17.23 -17.96 2.26
N TYR A 147 16.29 -18.01 1.30
CA TYR A 147 15.25 -17.00 1.19
C TYR A 147 14.22 -17.15 2.31
N ILE A 148 13.88 -16.01 2.93
CA ILE A 148 12.74 -15.93 3.84
C ILE A 148 11.76 -14.91 3.27
N GLY A 149 10.63 -15.41 2.79
CA GLY A 149 9.46 -14.62 2.39
C GLY A 149 8.49 -14.41 3.55
N THR A 150 7.90 -13.23 3.66
CA THR A 150 6.82 -12.93 4.62
C THR A 150 5.74 -12.12 3.92
N ILE A 151 4.55 -12.69 3.79
CA ILE A 151 3.40 -11.96 3.27
C ILE A 151 2.96 -10.92 4.31
N CYS A 152 2.94 -9.65 3.90
CA CYS A 152 2.70 -8.48 4.74
C CYS A 152 1.32 -7.86 4.45
N GLY A 153 1.21 -6.53 4.51
CA GLY A 153 0.00 -5.82 4.12
C GLY A 153 -1.22 -6.15 4.97
N SER A 154 -2.40 -6.03 4.36
CA SER A 154 -3.68 -6.37 5.01
C SER A 154 -3.78 -7.85 5.38
N PHE A 155 -3.09 -8.73 4.66
CA PHE A 155 -3.11 -10.17 4.93
C PHE A 155 -2.52 -10.49 6.31
N ARG A 156 -1.34 -9.94 6.63
CA ARG A 156 -0.69 -10.09 7.95
C ARG A 156 -1.49 -9.45 9.09
N ARG A 157 -2.29 -8.43 8.78
CA ARG A 157 -3.26 -7.83 9.73
C ARG A 157 -4.55 -8.65 9.88
N GLY A 158 -4.63 -9.84 9.29
CA GLY A 158 -5.79 -10.73 9.45
C GLY A 158 -7.05 -10.27 8.71
N ALA A 159 -6.92 -9.46 7.64
CA ALA A 159 -8.07 -9.08 6.84
C ALA A 159 -8.67 -10.29 6.09
N GLU A 160 -10.00 -10.34 6.00
CA GLU A 160 -10.76 -11.32 5.22
C GLU A 160 -10.59 -11.16 3.70
N SER A 161 -10.15 -9.98 3.26
CA SER A 161 -9.73 -9.75 1.88
C SER A 161 -8.61 -8.72 1.79
N SER A 162 -7.75 -8.84 0.78
CA SER A 162 -6.63 -7.94 0.46
C SER A 162 -6.85 -7.20 -0.86
N GLY A 163 -6.14 -6.09 -1.07
CA GLY A 163 -6.19 -5.37 -2.35
C GLY A 163 -5.16 -5.93 -3.34
N ASP A 164 -4.01 -6.28 -2.80
CA ASP A 164 -2.81 -6.75 -3.48
C ASP A 164 -2.04 -7.68 -2.54
N ILE A 165 -0.92 -8.21 -3.04
CA ILE A 165 0.00 -9.08 -2.32
C ILE A 165 1.29 -8.31 -2.04
N ASP A 166 1.59 -8.15 -0.76
CA ASP A 166 2.82 -7.50 -0.28
C ASP A 166 3.77 -8.57 0.25
N ILE A 167 4.98 -8.69 -0.30
CA ILE A 167 5.93 -9.76 0.05
C ILE A 167 7.24 -9.14 0.52
N LEU A 168 7.53 -9.26 1.80
CA LEU A 168 8.84 -8.92 2.34
C LEU A 168 9.79 -10.10 2.11
N LEU A 169 10.92 -9.85 1.46
CA LEU A 169 11.93 -10.86 1.18
C LEU A 169 13.21 -10.51 1.92
N THR A 170 13.87 -11.52 2.49
CA THR A 170 15.22 -11.39 3.06
C THR A 170 16.10 -12.56 2.64
N HIS A 171 17.41 -12.34 2.63
CA HIS A 171 18.43 -13.33 2.30
C HIS A 171 19.68 -13.05 3.15
N PRO A 172 20.40 -14.06 3.67
CA PRO A 172 21.58 -13.87 4.53
C PRO A 172 22.73 -13.12 3.85
N GLU A 173 22.87 -13.20 2.53
CA GLU A 173 23.88 -12.44 1.78
C GLU A 173 23.59 -10.94 1.68
N TYR A 174 22.37 -10.51 2.03
CA TYR A 174 21.98 -9.10 2.02
C TYR A 174 21.70 -8.60 3.43
N THR A 175 22.64 -7.83 3.96
CA THR A 175 22.62 -7.17 5.27
C THR A 175 22.93 -5.68 5.14
N SER A 176 22.73 -4.91 6.21
CA SER A 176 22.98 -3.47 6.22
C SER A 176 24.44 -3.07 5.97
N THR A 177 25.38 -4.00 6.20
CA THR A 177 26.82 -3.82 5.95
C THR A 177 27.25 -4.27 4.55
N SER A 178 26.43 -5.07 3.86
CA SER A 178 26.71 -5.56 2.51
C SER A 178 26.27 -4.55 1.44
N PRO A 179 26.89 -4.54 0.24
CA PRO A 179 26.37 -3.78 -0.87
C PRO A 179 24.97 -4.29 -1.26
N LYS A 180 24.19 -3.44 -1.93
CA LYS A 180 22.89 -3.86 -2.46
C LYS A 180 23.06 -5.06 -3.40
N GLN A 181 22.18 -6.04 -3.25
CA GLN A 181 22.19 -7.28 -4.02
C GLN A 181 20.96 -7.34 -4.96
N PRO A 182 20.92 -6.53 -6.04
CA PRO A 182 19.79 -6.49 -6.96
C PRO A 182 19.50 -7.85 -7.60
N LYS A 183 20.53 -8.67 -7.78
CA LYS A 183 20.43 -10.02 -8.35
C LYS A 183 19.57 -10.98 -7.53
N LEU A 184 19.51 -10.81 -6.21
CA LEU A 184 18.68 -11.67 -5.36
C LEU A 184 17.19 -11.44 -5.65
N LEU A 185 16.77 -10.18 -5.69
CA LEU A 185 15.40 -9.85 -6.07
C LEU A 185 15.10 -10.26 -7.51
N GLN A 186 16.02 -9.99 -8.42
CA GLN A 186 15.87 -10.37 -9.82
C GLN A 186 15.68 -11.88 -9.99
N ALA A 187 16.52 -12.70 -9.36
CA ALA A 187 16.41 -14.16 -9.43
C ALA A 187 15.07 -14.67 -8.86
N ALA A 188 14.60 -14.10 -7.76
CA ALA A 188 13.30 -14.45 -7.19
C ALA A 188 12.14 -14.12 -8.14
N VAL A 189 12.20 -12.97 -8.83
CA VAL A 189 11.16 -12.57 -9.77
C VAL A 189 11.23 -13.39 -11.06
N GLU A 190 12.42 -13.59 -11.63
CA GLU A 190 12.62 -14.42 -12.83
C GLU A 190 12.13 -15.85 -12.62
N HIS A 191 12.32 -16.40 -11.41
CA HIS A 191 11.79 -17.71 -11.05
C HIS A 191 10.25 -17.72 -11.08
N LEU A 192 9.60 -16.73 -10.46
CA LEU A 192 8.14 -16.61 -10.46
C LEU A 192 7.55 -16.29 -11.86
N GLU A 193 8.28 -15.58 -12.71
CA GLU A 193 7.93 -15.35 -14.12
C GLU A 193 8.04 -16.65 -14.92
N SER A 194 9.07 -17.46 -14.68
CA SER A 194 9.26 -18.73 -15.39
C SER A 194 8.15 -19.77 -15.13
N LEU A 195 7.46 -19.63 -13.99
CA LEU A 195 6.31 -20.44 -13.61
C LEU A 195 5.00 -19.94 -14.21
N GLY A 196 4.99 -18.74 -14.80
CA GLY A 196 3.77 -18.06 -15.24
C GLY A 196 2.98 -17.39 -14.11
N PHE A 197 3.44 -17.48 -12.85
CA PHE A 197 2.75 -16.84 -11.72
C PHE A 197 2.86 -15.32 -11.79
N VAL A 198 4.05 -14.77 -12.07
CA VAL A 198 4.23 -13.35 -12.40
C VAL A 198 4.03 -13.17 -13.90
N THR A 199 3.03 -12.39 -14.29
CA THR A 199 2.62 -12.21 -15.69
C THR A 199 3.20 -10.94 -16.30
N ASP A 200 3.35 -9.87 -15.50
CA ASP A 200 3.81 -8.58 -15.99
C ASP A 200 4.66 -7.83 -14.95
N THR A 201 5.66 -7.11 -15.45
CA THR A 201 6.51 -6.23 -14.64
C THR A 201 6.10 -4.76 -14.84
N LEU A 202 5.68 -4.07 -13.77
CA LEU A 202 5.38 -2.63 -13.82
C LEU A 202 6.64 -1.79 -13.52
N SER A 203 7.45 -2.25 -12.58
CA SER A 203 8.77 -1.67 -12.29
C SER A 203 9.66 -2.67 -11.56
N MET A 204 10.94 -2.70 -11.94
CA MET A 204 11.98 -3.44 -11.26
C MET A 204 13.10 -2.49 -10.84
N GLY A 205 13.49 -2.52 -9.57
CA GLY A 205 14.67 -1.83 -9.06
C GLY A 205 15.43 -2.72 -8.08
N ASP A 206 16.55 -2.23 -7.52
CA ASP A 206 17.49 -3.08 -6.77
C ASP A 206 16.90 -3.82 -5.56
N THR A 207 15.85 -3.25 -4.95
CA THR A 207 15.26 -3.77 -3.70
C THR A 207 13.73 -3.80 -3.74
N LYS A 208 13.11 -3.35 -4.82
CA LYS A 208 11.66 -3.30 -4.94
C LYS A 208 11.24 -3.70 -6.34
N PHE A 209 10.30 -4.63 -6.38
CA PHE A 209 9.56 -5.05 -7.56
C PHE A 209 8.10 -4.66 -7.39
N MET A 210 7.47 -4.21 -8.48
CA MET A 210 6.02 -4.03 -8.58
C MET A 210 5.58 -4.69 -9.88
N GLY A 211 4.64 -5.63 -9.79
CA GLY A 211 4.20 -6.41 -10.94
C GLY A 211 2.75 -6.86 -10.87
N VAL A 212 2.44 -7.82 -11.72
CA VAL A 212 1.14 -8.47 -11.83
C VAL A 212 1.37 -9.97 -11.71
N CYS A 213 0.48 -10.64 -11.00
CA CYS A 213 0.49 -12.08 -10.84
C CYS A 213 -0.89 -12.68 -11.04
N GLN A 214 -0.95 -13.97 -11.30
CA GLN A 214 -2.18 -14.71 -11.47
C GLN A 214 -1.99 -16.12 -10.91
N LEU A 215 -3.00 -16.64 -10.21
CA LEU A 215 -3.06 -18.08 -9.92
C LEU A 215 -3.54 -18.83 -11.16
N ASP A 216 -3.04 -20.05 -11.33
CA ASP A 216 -3.57 -20.99 -12.31
C ASP A 216 -5.07 -21.27 -12.06
N ASP A 217 -5.76 -21.65 -13.14
CA ASP A 217 -7.22 -21.80 -13.18
C ASP A 217 -7.79 -22.63 -12.01
N ASP A 218 -8.95 -22.20 -11.50
CA ASP A 218 -9.65 -22.95 -10.46
C ASP A 218 -10.20 -24.27 -11.04
N GLU A 219 -10.57 -25.23 -10.19
CA GLU A 219 -11.09 -26.55 -10.60
C GLU A 219 -12.30 -26.46 -11.56
N ASP A 220 -13.01 -25.33 -11.57
CA ASP A 220 -14.15 -25.03 -12.43
C ASP A 220 -13.78 -24.45 -13.81
N GLY A 221 -12.48 -24.26 -14.10
CA GLY A 221 -11.96 -23.80 -15.40
C GLY A 221 -12.15 -22.30 -15.69
N SER A 222 -12.39 -21.48 -14.66
CA SER A 222 -12.43 -20.02 -14.79
C SER A 222 -11.10 -19.39 -14.33
N ASP A 223 -10.50 -18.55 -15.17
CA ASP A 223 -9.27 -17.83 -14.83
C ASP A 223 -9.45 -16.99 -13.55
N TYR A 224 -8.47 -17.03 -12.65
CA TYR A 224 -8.38 -16.06 -11.56
C TYR A 224 -8.17 -14.64 -12.12
N PRO A 225 -8.70 -13.60 -11.46
CA PRO A 225 -8.39 -12.22 -11.83
C PRO A 225 -6.89 -11.96 -11.66
N HIS A 226 -6.31 -11.12 -12.50
CA HIS A 226 -4.92 -10.70 -12.31
C HIS A 226 -4.79 -9.81 -11.09
N ARG A 227 -3.78 -10.08 -10.26
CA ARG A 227 -3.56 -9.42 -8.96
C ARG A 227 -2.29 -8.61 -8.96
N ARG A 228 -2.31 -7.50 -8.25
CA ARG A 228 -1.11 -6.69 -8.00
C ARG A 228 -0.22 -7.41 -6.98
N ILE A 229 1.08 -7.40 -7.25
CA ILE A 229 2.11 -7.97 -6.38
C ILE A 229 3.25 -6.96 -6.22
N ASP A 230 3.66 -6.76 -4.97
CA ASP A 230 4.80 -5.92 -4.60
C ASP A 230 5.79 -6.77 -3.79
N ILE A 231 7.01 -6.94 -4.29
CA ILE A 231 8.08 -7.66 -3.58
C ILE A 231 9.12 -6.65 -3.11
N ARG A 232 9.46 -6.70 -1.82
CA ARG A 232 10.45 -5.81 -1.20
C ARG A 232 11.55 -6.61 -0.55
N LEU A 233 12.75 -6.54 -1.12
CA LEU A 233 13.97 -7.07 -0.52
C LEU A 233 14.49 -6.10 0.55
N ILE A 234 14.62 -6.58 1.78
CA ILE A 234 15.11 -5.82 2.95
C ILE A 234 16.36 -6.50 3.51
N PRO A 235 17.34 -5.75 4.03
CA PRO A 235 18.47 -6.33 4.75
C PRO A 235 18.01 -7.25 5.88
N LYS A 236 18.57 -8.45 5.96
CA LYS A 236 18.10 -9.48 6.91
C LYS A 236 18.16 -9.02 8.37
N ASP A 237 19.19 -8.28 8.74
CA ASP A 237 19.40 -7.72 10.08
C ASP A 237 18.43 -6.57 10.42
N GLN A 238 17.69 -6.06 9.43
CA GLN A 238 16.70 -4.98 9.59
C GLN A 238 15.26 -5.48 9.42
N TYR A 239 15.06 -6.80 9.48
CA TYR A 239 13.77 -7.46 9.26
C TYR A 239 12.64 -6.84 10.08
N TYR A 240 12.84 -6.56 11.36
CA TYR A 240 11.77 -6.07 12.25
C TYR A 240 11.27 -4.66 11.88
N CYS A 241 12.16 -3.76 11.44
CA CYS A 241 11.76 -2.46 10.91
C CYS A 241 11.02 -2.61 9.57
N GLY A 242 11.50 -3.53 8.72
CA GLY A 242 10.92 -3.81 7.42
C GLY A 242 9.51 -4.41 7.50
N VAL A 243 9.34 -5.45 8.32
CA VAL A 243 8.05 -6.13 8.52
C VAL A 243 7.05 -5.20 9.21
N LEU A 244 7.48 -4.35 10.15
CA LEU A 244 6.62 -3.33 10.75
C LEU A 244 6.11 -2.35 9.68
N TYR A 245 7.02 -1.82 8.86
CA TYR A 245 6.66 -0.93 7.75
C TYR A 245 5.68 -1.59 6.78
N PHE A 246 5.97 -2.83 6.35
CA PHE A 246 5.20 -3.45 5.29
C PHE A 246 3.88 -4.07 5.80
N THR A 247 3.78 -4.36 7.10
CA THR A 247 2.51 -4.74 7.75
C THR A 247 1.49 -3.59 7.73
N GLY A 248 1.93 -2.35 7.94
CA GLY A 248 1.05 -1.18 7.93
C GLY A 248 -0.03 -1.18 9.05
N SER A 249 -1.17 -0.51 8.87
CA SER A 249 -1.64 0.21 7.67
C SER A 249 -0.83 1.47 7.34
N ASP A 250 -1.09 2.12 6.20
CA ASP A 250 -0.40 3.36 5.83
C ASP A 250 -0.70 4.51 6.81
N ILE A 251 -1.89 4.53 7.42
CA ILE A 251 -2.28 5.47 8.46
C ILE A 251 -1.58 5.11 9.77
N PHE A 252 -1.55 3.82 10.16
CA PHE A 252 -0.81 3.36 11.34
C PHE A 252 0.65 3.81 11.29
N ASN A 253 1.32 3.55 10.16
CA ASN A 253 2.73 3.91 9.97
C ASN A 253 2.95 5.42 10.07
N LYS A 254 2.05 6.23 9.53
CA LYS A 254 2.15 7.70 9.64
C LYS A 254 2.00 8.16 11.08
N ASN A 255 1.02 7.63 11.80
CA ASN A 255 0.79 7.96 13.19
C ASN A 255 1.98 7.52 14.07
N MET A 256 2.48 6.30 13.87
CA MET A 256 3.62 5.76 14.61
C MET A 256 4.90 6.56 14.36
N ARG A 257 5.18 6.92 13.10
CA ARG A 257 6.36 7.73 12.76
C ARG A 257 6.26 9.16 13.29
N ALA A 258 5.06 9.75 13.28
CA ALA A 258 4.84 11.06 13.88
C ALA A 258 5.05 11.03 15.40
N HIS A 259 4.49 10.03 16.08
CA HIS A 259 4.71 9.80 17.52
C HIS A 259 6.19 9.54 17.83
N ALA A 260 6.90 8.77 17.01
CA ALA A 260 8.34 8.56 17.16
C ALA A 260 9.10 9.90 17.13
N LEU A 261 8.77 10.82 16.21
CA LEU A 261 9.40 12.14 16.13
C LEU A 261 9.14 12.99 17.37
N GLU A 262 7.93 12.94 17.91
CA GLU A 262 7.58 13.62 19.18
C GLU A 262 8.37 13.06 20.37
N MET A 263 8.68 11.76 20.33
CA MET A 263 9.53 11.08 21.31
C MET A 263 11.04 11.23 21.05
N GLY A 264 11.43 12.00 20.04
CA GLY A 264 12.84 12.22 19.71
C GLY A 264 13.49 11.08 18.92
N PHE A 265 12.73 10.34 18.12
CA PHE A 265 13.20 9.27 17.25
C PHE A 265 12.74 9.48 15.80
N THR A 266 13.50 8.95 14.85
CA THR A 266 13.06 8.81 13.46
C THR A 266 12.99 7.32 13.11
N LEU A 267 11.88 6.91 12.50
CA LEU A 267 11.59 5.53 12.16
C LEU A 267 11.34 5.39 10.66
N ASN A 268 12.08 4.51 10.01
CA ASN A 268 11.86 4.11 8.62
C ASN A 268 11.81 2.58 8.51
N GLU A 269 11.74 2.04 7.29
CA GLU A 269 11.70 0.59 7.05
C GLU A 269 13.00 -0.15 7.37
N TYR A 270 14.07 0.55 7.73
CA TYR A 270 15.39 -0.01 7.98
C TYR A 270 15.76 0.05 9.47
N THR A 271 15.55 1.20 10.10
CA THR A 271 16.07 1.49 11.44
C THR A 271 15.18 2.47 12.20
N ILE A 272 15.23 2.39 13.52
CA ILE A 272 14.87 3.48 14.43
C ILE A 272 16.16 4.16 14.93
N ARG A 273 16.19 5.49 14.90
CA ARG A 273 17.37 6.29 15.29
C ARG A 273 16.95 7.41 16.23
N PRO A 274 17.72 7.74 17.28
CA PRO A 274 17.46 8.91 18.09
C PRO A 274 17.73 10.17 17.27
N VAL A 275 16.97 11.23 17.51
CA VAL A 275 17.13 12.54 16.91
C VAL A 275 17.70 13.45 17.98
N GLY A 276 18.95 13.89 17.78
CA GLY A 276 19.62 14.79 18.72
C GLY A 276 19.01 16.19 18.73
N VAL A 277 19.50 17.04 19.64
CA VAL A 277 19.09 18.46 19.74
C VAL A 277 19.29 19.26 18.45
N THR A 278 20.15 18.80 17.54
CA THR A 278 20.41 19.38 16.23
C THR A 278 19.40 18.96 15.16
N GLY A 279 18.48 18.03 15.45
CA GLY A 279 17.55 17.45 14.48
C GLY A 279 18.17 16.38 13.58
N MET A 280 19.46 16.05 13.76
CA MET A 280 20.12 14.99 13.00
C MET A 280 19.86 13.62 13.62
N ALA A 281 19.63 12.63 12.76
CA ALA A 281 19.47 11.24 13.16
C ALA A 281 20.84 10.68 13.58
N GLY A 282 20.91 10.13 14.80
CA GLY A 282 22.07 9.41 15.31
C GLY A 282 22.17 7.99 14.76
N GLU A 283 22.94 7.16 15.46
CA GLU A 283 23.15 5.75 15.12
C GLU A 283 21.87 4.92 15.25
N ALA A 284 21.81 3.81 14.51
CA ALA A 284 20.70 2.87 14.59
C ALA A 284 20.66 2.19 15.97
N LEU A 285 19.47 2.16 16.58
CA LEU A 285 19.26 1.43 17.83
C LEU A 285 19.13 -0.08 17.54
N PRO A 286 19.54 -0.94 18.48
CA PRO A 286 19.35 -2.38 18.35
C PRO A 286 17.86 -2.74 18.38
N VAL A 287 17.45 -3.61 17.46
CA VAL A 287 16.06 -4.09 17.33
C VAL A 287 16.10 -5.60 17.07
N GLU A 288 15.59 -6.37 18.02
CA GLU A 288 15.50 -7.83 17.97
C GLU A 288 14.04 -8.32 17.90
N SER A 289 13.08 -7.41 18.00
CA SER A 289 11.66 -7.70 17.82
C SER A 289 10.89 -6.48 17.30
N GLU A 290 9.69 -6.70 16.74
CA GLU A 290 8.77 -5.58 16.46
C GLU A 290 8.46 -4.80 17.73
N LYS A 291 8.37 -5.47 18.90
CA LYS A 291 8.01 -4.87 20.18
C LYS A 291 9.04 -3.85 20.66
N ASP A 292 10.33 -4.06 20.40
CA ASP A 292 11.38 -3.11 20.82
C ASP A 292 11.13 -1.72 20.23
N ILE A 293 10.66 -1.66 18.98
CA ILE A 293 10.32 -0.41 18.29
C ILE A 293 9.18 0.32 19.01
N PHE A 294 8.18 -0.42 19.54
CA PHE A 294 7.09 0.15 20.35
C PHE A 294 7.61 0.61 21.71
N ASP A 295 8.51 -0.15 22.33
CA ASP A 295 9.08 0.19 23.64
C ASP A 295 9.90 1.50 23.58
N TYR A 296 10.73 1.70 22.53
CA TYR A 296 11.50 2.93 22.35
C TYR A 296 10.61 4.19 22.30
N ILE A 297 9.47 4.10 21.62
CA ILE A 297 8.52 5.22 21.49
C ILE A 297 7.48 5.25 22.61
N GLN A 298 7.65 4.44 23.66
CA GLN A 298 6.75 4.35 24.82
C GLN A 298 5.29 4.01 24.44
N TRP A 299 5.11 3.16 23.43
CA TRP A 299 3.82 2.59 23.08
C TRP A 299 3.67 1.17 23.61
N LYS A 300 2.45 0.83 24.02
CA LYS A 300 2.10 -0.57 24.22
C LYS A 300 2.11 -1.28 22.88
N TYR A 301 2.69 -2.48 22.85
CA TYR A 301 2.70 -3.31 21.66
C TYR A 301 1.27 -3.57 21.17
N ARG A 302 1.08 -3.45 19.86
CA ARG A 302 -0.18 -3.74 19.19
C ARG A 302 0.07 -4.86 18.19
N GLU A 303 -0.73 -5.91 18.27
CA GLU A 303 -0.64 -7.02 17.32
C GLU A 303 -0.97 -6.53 15.89
N PRO A 304 -0.47 -7.18 14.83
CA PRO A 304 -0.75 -6.80 13.45
C PRO A 304 -2.24 -6.55 13.15
N LYS A 305 -3.13 -7.39 13.70
CA LYS A 305 -4.60 -7.24 13.54
C LYS A 305 -5.16 -5.93 14.09
N ASP A 306 -4.52 -5.38 15.12
CA ASP A 306 -4.94 -4.13 15.76
C ASP A 306 -4.37 -2.90 15.04
N ARG A 307 -3.59 -3.06 13.96
CA ARG A 307 -2.94 -1.97 13.21
C ARG A 307 -3.69 -1.57 11.95
N SER A 308 -4.91 -2.09 11.75
CA SER A 308 -5.81 -1.67 10.66
C SER A 308 -6.45 -0.33 11.01
N GLU A 309 -5.69 0.75 10.80
CA GLU A 309 -6.14 2.15 10.93
C GLU A 309 -6.52 2.77 9.59
#